data_AF-A0A4V3MR70-F1
#
_entry.id   AF-A0A4V3MR70-F1
#
_cell.length_a   1.000
_cell.length_b   1.000
_cell.length_c   1.000
_cell.angle_alpha   90.00
_cell.angle_beta   90.00
_cell.angle_gamma   90.00
#
_symmetry.space_group_name_H-M   'P 1'
#
loop_
_entity.id
_entity.type
_entity.pdbx_description
1 polymer ?
#
loop_
_entity_poly.entity_id
_entity_poly.type
_entity_poly.pdbx_seq_one_letter_code
_entity_poly.pdbx_strand_id
1 'polypeptide(L)' 'APDNIGDVRRRTGLSEMHFAALADMPSAMRYRNPNVGMGGTDLDREYRNTVTDEALVAATIAAART' A
#
# COMPACT_ATOMS: atom_id res chain seq x y z
N ALA A 1 -4.45 3.98 -11.01
CA ALA A 1 -4.64 5.23 -10.23
C ALA A 1 -5.45 4.87 -8.98
N PRO A 2 -5.59 5.73 -7.98
CA PRO A 2 -6.42 5.46 -6.80
C PRO A 2 -7.90 5.47 -7.17
N ASP A 3 -8.63 4.41 -6.81
CA ASP A 3 -9.92 4.11 -7.46
C ASP A 3 -11.16 4.63 -6.71
N ASN A 4 -11.06 4.94 -5.40
CA ASN A 4 -12.26 5.18 -4.57
C ASN A 4 -12.26 6.49 -3.74
N ILE A 5 -11.11 7.11 -3.48
CA ILE A 5 -11.02 8.16 -2.46
C ILE A 5 -11.87 9.40 -2.77
N GLY A 6 -11.95 9.82 -4.04
CA GLY A 6 -12.79 10.94 -4.46
C GLY A 6 -14.28 10.65 -4.30
N ASP A 7 -14.72 9.43 -4.64
CA ASP A 7 -16.12 9.02 -4.46
C ASP A 7 -16.50 8.92 -2.98
N VAL A 8 -15.62 8.35 -2.15
CA VAL A 8 -15.78 8.30 -0.69
C VAL A 8 -15.93 9.72 -0.14
N ARG A 9 -15.04 10.66 -0.50
CA ARG A 9 -15.11 12.04 -0.03
C ARG A 9 -16.42 12.72 -0.44
N ARG A 10 -16.81 12.63 -1.72
CA ARG A 10 -18.05 13.25 -2.21
C ARG A 10 -19.30 12.74 -1.50
N ARG A 11 -19.37 11.44 -1.22
CA ARG A 11 -20.55 10.83 -0.58
C ARG A 11 -20.63 11.09 0.91
N THR A 12 -19.49 11.29 1.57
CA THR A 12 -19.43 11.41 3.04
C THR A 12 -19.27 12.84 3.53
N GLY A 13 -18.75 13.76 2.70
CA GLY A 13 -18.46 15.13 3.12
C GLY A 13 -17.32 15.26 4.13
N LEU A 14 -16.50 14.21 4.30
CA LEU A 14 -15.39 14.21 5.24
C LEU A 14 -14.34 15.28 4.90
N SER A 15 -13.84 15.96 5.93
CA SER A 15 -12.76 16.94 5.83
C SER A 15 -11.37 16.32 5.91
N GLU A 16 -11.26 15.13 6.51
CA GLU A 16 -10.01 14.39 6.69
C GLU A 16 -10.20 12.91 6.31
N MET A 17 -9.20 12.31 5.68
CA MET A 17 -9.22 10.91 5.24
C MET A 17 -7.85 10.28 5.44
N HIS A 18 -7.83 9.04 5.93
CA HIS A 18 -6.62 8.24 6.07
C HIS A 18 -6.46 7.28 4.90
N PHE A 19 -5.25 7.20 4.34
CA PHE A 19 -4.88 6.24 3.30
C PHE A 19 -3.40 5.88 3.46
N ALA A 20 -3.01 4.71 2.95
CA ALA A 20 -1.66 4.18 3.13
C ALA A 20 -0.78 4.28 1.86
N ALA A 21 -1.39 4.29 0.66
CA ALA A 21 -0.72 4.36 -0.65
C ALA A 21 0.47 3.39 -0.77
N LEU A 22 0.19 2.10 -0.53
CA LEU A 22 1.22 1.07 -0.41
C LEU A 22 1.57 0.44 -1.75
N ALA A 23 2.86 0.15 -1.92
CA ALA A 23 3.41 -0.70 -2.98
C ALA A 23 4.26 -1.81 -2.35
N ASP A 24 4.24 -2.98 -3.00
CA ASP A 24 5.07 -4.11 -2.62
C ASP A 24 6.41 -4.07 -3.38
N MET A 25 7.49 -4.20 -2.63
CA MET A 25 8.86 -4.19 -3.11
C MET A 25 9.54 -5.51 -2.76
N PRO A 26 10.25 -6.16 -3.70
CA PRO A 26 10.99 -7.38 -3.41
C PRO A 26 12.14 -7.11 -2.43
N SER A 27 12.40 -8.05 -1.54
CA SER A 27 13.58 -8.03 -0.67
C SER A 27 14.87 -8.13 -1.48
N ALA A 28 15.89 -7.35 -1.07
CA ALA A 28 17.23 -7.38 -1.64
C ALA A 28 18.07 -8.60 -1.18
N MET A 29 17.51 -9.49 -0.36
CA MET A 29 18.21 -10.70 0.07
C MET A 29 18.54 -11.62 -1.11
N ARG A 30 19.84 -11.93 -1.25
CA ARG A 30 20.37 -12.78 -2.33
C ARG A 30 20.20 -14.28 -2.05
N TYR A 31 20.23 -14.68 -0.79
CA TYR A 31 19.93 -16.04 -0.35
C TYR A 31 18.58 -16.06 0.37
N ARG A 32 17.80 -17.11 0.15
CA ARG A 32 16.47 -17.28 0.73
C ARG A 32 16.33 -18.71 1.25
N ASN A 33 15.84 -18.85 2.49
CA ASN A 33 15.36 -20.12 3.01
C ASN A 33 13.82 -20.10 2.95
N PRO A 34 13.19 -20.87 2.04
CA PRO A 34 11.74 -20.87 1.88
C PRO A 34 11.00 -21.64 2.98
N ASN A 35 11.72 -22.33 3.89
CA ASN A 35 11.10 -23.19 4.90
C ASN A 35 10.88 -22.50 6.26
N VAL A 36 11.19 -21.20 6.38
CA VAL A 36 11.06 -20.45 7.63
C VAL A 36 9.99 -19.38 7.44
N GLY A 37 8.94 -19.46 8.27
CA GLY A 37 7.96 -18.39 8.44
C GLY A 37 8.08 -17.79 9.84
N MET A 38 8.21 -16.48 9.91
CA MET A 38 8.33 -15.71 11.14
C MET A 38 6.96 -15.33 11.71
N GLY A 39 5.89 -15.39 10.90
CA GLY A 39 4.51 -15.26 11.36
C GLY A 39 3.47 -15.34 10.25
N GLY A 40 2.30 -15.92 10.56
CA GLY A 40 1.28 -16.23 9.56
C GLY A 40 1.63 -17.46 8.72
N THR A 41 0.87 -17.71 7.64
CA THR A 41 1.06 -18.86 6.74
C THR A 41 1.55 -18.49 5.34
N ASP A 42 1.64 -17.20 5.03
CA ASP A 42 2.18 -16.69 3.76
C ASP A 42 3.70 -16.54 3.85
N LEU A 43 4.43 -17.56 3.39
CA LEU A 43 5.91 -17.60 3.45
C LEU A 43 6.56 -16.61 2.46
N ASP A 44 5.89 -16.26 1.37
CA ASP A 44 6.42 -15.30 0.39
C ASP A 44 6.53 -13.89 0.98
N ARG A 45 5.68 -13.59 1.99
CA ARG A 45 5.72 -12.32 2.74
C ARG A 45 7.09 -12.03 3.36
N GLU A 46 7.85 -13.05 3.75
CA GLU A 46 9.18 -12.87 4.38
C GLU A 46 10.19 -12.15 3.47
N TYR A 47 9.94 -12.16 2.16
CA TYR A 47 10.81 -11.54 1.16
C TYR A 47 10.12 -10.40 0.41
N ARG A 48 9.07 -9.82 0.97
CA ARG A 48 8.32 -8.69 0.41
C ARG A 48 8.20 -7.57 1.44
N ASN A 49 8.64 -6.37 1.05
CA ASN A 49 8.48 -5.16 1.83
C ASN A 49 7.28 -4.38 1.30
N THR A 50 6.34 -4.03 2.16
CA THR A 50 5.25 -3.12 1.80
C THR A 50 5.63 -1.73 2.27
N VAL A 51 5.73 -0.78 1.33
CA VAL A 51 6.19 0.58 1.58
C VAL A 51 5.18 1.60 1.07
N THR A 52 5.15 2.78 1.67
CA THR A 52 4.40 3.91 1.11
C THR A 52 5.10 4.42 -0.14
N ASP A 53 4.37 4.49 -1.24
CA ASP A 53 4.85 4.93 -2.55
C ASP A 53 4.52 6.40 -2.80
N GLU A 54 5.54 7.19 -3.13
CA GLU A 54 5.42 8.62 -3.33
C GLU A 54 4.45 9.00 -4.46
N ALA A 55 4.51 8.28 -5.59
CA ALA A 55 3.66 8.57 -6.74
C ALA A 55 2.21 8.21 -6.46
N LEU A 56 1.95 7.10 -5.74
CA LEU A 56 0.62 6.73 -5.27
C LEU A 56 0.08 7.74 -4.26
N VAL A 57 0.91 8.28 -3.36
CA VAL A 57 0.51 9.36 -2.44
C VAL A 57 0.05 10.58 -3.23
N ALA A 58 0.87 11.06 -4.16
CA ALA A 58 0.56 12.24 -4.97
C ALA A 58 -0.74 12.03 -5.77
N ALA A 59 -0.90 10.86 -6.41
CA ALA A 59 -2.10 10.52 -7.15
C ALA A 59 -3.34 10.43 -6.24
N THR A 60 -3.19 9.91 -5.02
CA THR A 60 -4.31 9.76 -4.05
C THR A 60 -4.78 11.12 -3.55
N ILE A 61 -3.84 12.02 -3.28
CA ILE A 61 -4.15 13.41 -2.93
C ILE A 61 -4.86 14.12 -4.09
N ALA A 62 -4.39 13.93 -5.33
CA ALA A 62 -5.04 14.52 -6.50
C ALA A 62 -6.48 13.99 -6.68
N ALA A 63 -6.68 12.68 -6.57
CA ALA A 63 -7.99 12.04 -6.68
C ALA A 63 -8.96 12.43 -5.54
N ALA A 64 -8.45 12.75 -4.36
CA ALA A 64 -9.28 13.21 -3.24
C ALA A 64 -9.80 14.64 -3.43
N ARG A 65 -9.15 15.45 -4.27
CA ARG A 65 -9.51 16.87 -4.48
C ARG A 65 -10.60 17.08 -5.53
N THR A 66 -10.91 16.08 -6.34
CA THR A 66 -12.03 16.07 -7.29
C THR A 66 -13.35 15.78 -6.59
#